data_AF-C3N7N6-F1
#
_entry.id   AF-C3N7N6-F1
#
_cell.length_a   1.000
_cell.length_b   1.000
_cell.length_c   1.000
_cell.angle_alpha   90.00
_cell.angle_beta   90.00
_cell.angle_gamma   90.00
#
_symmetry.space_group_name_H-M   'P 1'
#
loop_
_entity.id
_entity.type
_entity.pdbx_description
1 polymer ?
#
loop_
_entity_poly.entity_id
_entity_poly.type
_entity_poly.pdbx_seq_one_letter_code
_entity_poly.pdbx_strand_id
1 'polypeptide(L)'
;MANCKVCSTFINLYCNLTTMIIATIGSHSALQILHGAKKEGFQTMIITDNKREGFYKNFSFINSVSAYTSLDEAVSMINEIKDNGILIPHGSLVEYLGKERVDRIETKIFGNRKIFEWEANQKKKMELLKKSNIKIPEIFERPEDVDRLVIVKLNGAKGGKGYFLAKNKSEVKEGIQKLIESKMIRDEAEVIIQEYVIGVPMYFQFFYSNIINRTEIFGIDIRYETNIDGLRRLTYEYMKELEIDPTFVVVGNIPAVARESLLPVALEYANNFVRTTKELVSPGMIGPFCLESIVTDNSDIVVFEFSGRIVAGTNLYINGSPYSWLYWDEPMSMGRRIAREIRVANEKDKLSLVVS
;
A
#
# COMPACT_ATOMS: atom_id res chain seq x y z
N MET A 1 -30.15 15.24 -54.46
CA MET A 1 -30.64 14.35 -53.38
C MET A 1 -29.79 13.10 -53.38
N ALA A 2 -28.68 13.12 -52.64
CA ALA A 2 -27.75 11.99 -52.55
C ALA A 2 -28.12 11.16 -51.31
N ASN A 3 -28.45 9.88 -51.54
CA ASN A 3 -28.82 8.93 -50.50
C ASN A 3 -27.60 8.53 -49.66
N CYS A 4 -27.62 8.91 -48.39
CA CYS A 4 -26.67 8.48 -47.38
C CYS A 4 -27.03 7.05 -46.93
N LYS A 5 -26.32 6.04 -47.44
CA LYS A 5 -26.32 4.66 -46.95
C LYS A 5 -24.93 4.32 -46.39
N VAL A 6 -24.52 5.01 -45.32
CA VAL A 6 -23.38 4.60 -44.49
C VAL A 6 -23.71 4.94 -43.04
N CYS A 7 -24.58 4.17 -42.39
CA CYS A 7 -24.86 4.38 -40.97
C CYS A 7 -25.29 3.12 -40.19
N SER A 8 -24.86 1.93 -40.60
CA SER A 8 -25.23 0.69 -39.88
C SER A 8 -24.07 -0.21 -39.46
N THR A 9 -22.82 0.18 -39.70
CA THR A 9 -21.65 -0.68 -39.39
C THR A 9 -20.79 -0.18 -38.23
N PHE A 10 -21.05 1.01 -37.67
CA PHE A 10 -20.26 1.59 -36.57
C PHE A 10 -20.87 1.47 -35.16
N ILE A 11 -22.10 0.95 -35.04
CA ILE A 11 -22.84 0.91 -33.76
C ILE A 11 -22.69 -0.44 -33.04
N ASN A 12 -22.17 -1.49 -33.68
CA ASN A 12 -22.13 -2.85 -33.12
C ASN A 12 -20.78 -3.29 -32.50
N LEU A 13 -19.80 -2.39 -32.32
CA LEU A 13 -18.56 -2.71 -31.60
C LEU A 13 -18.55 -2.27 -30.13
N TYR A 14 -19.59 -1.59 -29.65
CA TYR A 14 -19.71 -1.12 -28.26
C TYR A 14 -20.69 -1.91 -27.40
N CYS A 15 -21.24 -3.02 -27.92
CA CYS A 15 -22.34 -3.73 -27.28
C CYS A 15 -21.97 -5.19 -26.99
N ASN A 16 -20.93 -5.43 -26.18
CA ASN A 16 -20.77 -6.68 -25.40
C ASN A 16 -19.57 -6.72 -24.42
N LEU A 17 -19.14 -5.58 -23.87
CA LEU A 17 -18.41 -5.65 -22.60
C LEU A 17 -19.48 -5.77 -21.51
N THR A 18 -19.64 -6.97 -20.95
CA THR A 18 -20.17 -7.11 -19.59
C THR A 18 -19.53 -6.01 -18.75
N THR A 19 -20.34 -5.08 -18.23
CA THR A 19 -19.83 -3.87 -17.58
C THR A 19 -19.09 -4.27 -16.31
N MET A 20 -17.79 -4.53 -16.45
CA MET A 20 -16.96 -5.05 -15.38
C MET A 20 -16.98 -4.08 -14.20
N ILE A 21 -17.14 -4.63 -13.00
CA ILE A 21 -17.23 -3.86 -11.77
C ILE A 21 -15.85 -3.81 -11.13
N ILE A 22 -15.35 -2.62 -10.85
CA ILE A 22 -14.22 -2.42 -9.96
C ILE A 22 -14.76 -2.11 -8.56
N ALA A 23 -14.42 -2.96 -7.60
CA ALA A 23 -14.85 -2.83 -6.22
C ALA A 23 -13.67 -2.66 -5.26
N THR A 24 -13.94 -2.07 -4.10
CA THR A 24 -12.97 -1.98 -3.00
C THR A 24 -13.69 -1.82 -1.66
N ILE A 25 -13.00 -2.17 -0.57
CA ILE A 25 -13.46 -1.83 0.78
C ILE A 25 -13.45 -0.31 0.95
N GLY A 26 -14.42 0.24 1.68
CA GLY A 26 -14.55 1.65 1.98
C GLY A 26 -13.55 2.13 3.03
N SER A 27 -12.27 2.22 2.69
CA SER A 27 -11.24 2.80 3.55
C SER A 27 -9.98 3.22 2.75
N HIS A 28 -8.98 3.79 3.44
CA HIS A 28 -7.59 3.95 3.00
C HIS A 28 -7.39 4.75 1.69
N SER A 29 -7.58 4.12 0.54
CA SER A 29 -7.38 4.69 -0.80
C SER A 29 -8.57 4.47 -1.74
N ALA A 30 -9.73 4.09 -1.19
CA ALA A 30 -10.93 3.74 -1.95
C ALA A 30 -11.41 4.84 -2.89
N LEU A 31 -11.40 6.11 -2.43
CA LEU A 31 -11.83 7.24 -3.25
C LEU A 31 -11.00 7.37 -4.53
N GLN A 32 -9.67 7.28 -4.42
CA GLN A 32 -8.78 7.36 -5.58
C GLN A 32 -8.94 6.16 -6.50
N ILE A 33 -9.08 4.95 -5.94
CA ILE A 33 -9.31 3.71 -6.69
C ILE A 33 -10.57 3.83 -7.54
N LEU A 34 -11.71 4.16 -6.92
CA LEU A 34 -13.00 4.21 -7.61
C LEU A 34 -13.09 5.41 -8.56
N HIS A 35 -12.53 6.56 -8.20
CA HIS A 35 -12.42 7.70 -9.11
C HIS A 35 -11.60 7.34 -10.36
N GLY A 36 -10.48 6.63 -10.19
CA GLY A 36 -9.66 6.13 -11.30
C GLY A 36 -10.39 5.10 -12.17
N ALA A 37 -11.08 4.16 -11.54
CA ALA A 37 -11.92 3.17 -12.21
C ALA A 37 -13.02 3.82 -13.06
N LYS A 38 -13.72 4.82 -12.52
CA LYS A 38 -14.74 5.55 -13.25
C LYS A 38 -14.17 6.26 -14.47
N LYS A 39 -12.98 6.84 -14.36
CA LYS A 39 -12.27 7.49 -15.49
C LYS A 39 -11.86 6.52 -16.60
N GLU A 40 -11.67 5.24 -16.29
CA GLU A 40 -11.38 4.21 -17.29
C GLU A 40 -12.65 3.46 -17.76
N GLY A 41 -13.85 3.94 -17.38
CA GLY A 41 -15.13 3.47 -17.91
C GLY A 41 -15.78 2.31 -17.14
N PHE A 42 -15.22 1.90 -16.00
CA PHE A 42 -15.78 0.81 -15.20
C PHE A 42 -17.03 1.24 -14.41
N GLN A 43 -17.89 0.26 -14.11
CA GLN A 43 -18.83 0.39 -13.00
C GLN A 43 -18.07 0.28 -11.69
N THR A 44 -18.49 1.03 -10.69
CA THR A 44 -17.76 1.14 -9.43
C THR A 44 -18.64 0.77 -8.25
N MET A 45 -18.09 -0.02 -7.34
CA MET A 45 -18.79 -0.46 -6.15
C MET A 45 -17.91 -0.25 -4.93
N ILE A 46 -18.50 0.23 -3.84
CA ILE A 46 -17.82 0.32 -2.56
C ILE A 46 -18.51 -0.54 -1.52
N ILE A 47 -17.74 -1.33 -0.79
CA ILE A 47 -18.21 -2.18 0.30
C ILE A 47 -17.74 -1.55 1.61
N THR A 48 -18.65 -1.01 2.41
CA THR A 48 -18.33 -0.20 3.59
C THR A 48 -19.16 -0.64 4.79
N ASP A 49 -18.72 -0.34 6.01
CA ASP A 49 -19.63 -0.46 7.15
C ASP A 49 -20.75 0.60 7.06
N ASN A 50 -21.87 0.27 7.68
CA ASN A 50 -23.07 1.12 7.72
C ASN A 50 -22.83 2.53 8.29
N LYS A 51 -21.84 2.74 9.15
CA LYS A 51 -21.56 4.08 9.72
C LYS A 51 -20.97 5.03 8.69
N ARG A 52 -20.26 4.50 7.69
CA ARG A 52 -19.62 5.28 6.61
C ARG A 52 -20.42 5.31 5.30
N GLU A 53 -21.55 4.61 5.22
CA GLU A 53 -22.39 4.55 4.02
C GLU A 53 -22.77 5.96 3.52
N GLY A 54 -23.27 6.81 4.42
CA GLY A 54 -23.70 8.17 4.07
C GLY A 54 -22.56 9.02 3.51
N PHE A 55 -21.32 8.84 3.99
CA PHE A 55 -20.15 9.53 3.45
C PHE A 55 -19.92 9.16 1.99
N TYR A 56 -19.91 7.86 1.67
CA TYR A 56 -19.60 7.40 0.31
C TYR A 56 -20.69 7.70 -0.72
N LYS A 57 -21.96 7.80 -0.29
CA LYS A 57 -23.08 8.20 -1.18
C LYS A 57 -22.94 9.62 -1.76
N ASN A 58 -22.07 10.48 -1.21
CA ASN A 58 -21.84 11.83 -1.73
C ASN A 58 -21.04 11.85 -3.04
N PHE A 59 -20.43 10.75 -3.46
CA PHE A 59 -19.50 10.73 -4.60
C PHE A 59 -20.14 10.12 -5.85
N SER A 60 -20.37 10.93 -6.87
CA SER A 60 -20.99 10.51 -8.14
C SER A 60 -20.19 9.50 -8.95
N PHE A 61 -18.88 9.39 -8.70
CA PHE A 61 -18.02 8.40 -9.32
C PHE A 61 -18.18 7.00 -8.71
N ILE A 62 -18.98 6.83 -7.66
CA ILE A 62 -19.34 5.54 -7.04
C ILE A 62 -20.73 5.13 -7.52
N ASN A 63 -20.85 4.04 -8.27
CA ASN A 63 -22.12 3.61 -8.85
C ASN A 63 -22.99 2.80 -7.88
N SER A 64 -22.38 2.02 -6.99
CA SER A 64 -23.08 1.26 -5.96
C SER A 64 -22.37 1.35 -4.61
N VAL A 65 -23.15 1.46 -3.52
CA VAL A 65 -22.67 1.45 -2.14
C VAL A 65 -23.36 0.30 -1.41
N SER A 66 -22.58 -0.71 -1.02
CA SER A 66 -23.06 -1.83 -0.21
C SER A 66 -22.56 -1.68 1.22
N ALA A 67 -23.51 -1.55 2.15
CA ALA A 67 -23.25 -1.30 3.55
C ALA A 67 -23.42 -2.58 4.37
N TYR A 68 -22.36 -3.06 5.02
CA TYR A 68 -22.41 -4.23 5.89
C TYR A 68 -22.52 -3.84 7.37
N THR A 69 -23.10 -4.75 8.16
CA THR A 69 -23.18 -4.69 9.62
C THR A 69 -22.21 -5.66 10.29
N SER A 70 -21.78 -6.69 9.57
CA SER A 70 -20.79 -7.68 10.02
C SER A 70 -19.68 -7.89 9.00
N LEU A 71 -18.50 -8.35 9.46
CA LEU A 71 -17.37 -8.62 8.56
C LEU A 71 -17.63 -9.81 7.63
N ASP A 72 -18.46 -10.77 8.05
CA ASP A 72 -18.83 -11.92 7.22
C ASP A 72 -19.79 -11.51 6.10
N GLU A 73 -20.73 -10.61 6.39
CA GLU A 73 -21.57 -9.96 5.37
C GLU A 73 -20.74 -9.18 4.35
N ALA A 74 -19.66 -8.51 4.79
CA ALA A 74 -18.74 -7.83 3.88
C ALA A 74 -18.12 -8.79 2.84
N VAL A 75 -17.75 -10.01 3.26
CA VAL A 75 -17.22 -11.05 2.35
C VAL A 75 -18.31 -11.53 1.38
N SER A 76 -19.54 -11.75 1.87
CA SER A 76 -20.66 -12.12 1.01
C SER A 76 -20.92 -11.07 -0.08
N MET A 77 -20.96 -9.79 0.29
CA MET A 77 -21.12 -8.66 -0.65
C MET A 77 -19.98 -8.57 -1.66
N ILE A 78 -18.74 -8.84 -1.24
CA ILE A 78 -17.61 -8.93 -2.17
C ILE A 78 -17.82 -10.06 -3.17
N ASN A 79 -18.33 -11.22 -2.74
CA ASN A 79 -18.53 -12.40 -3.58
C ASN A 79 -19.74 -12.31 -4.52
N GLU A 80 -20.67 -11.36 -4.32
CA GLU A 80 -21.78 -11.08 -5.24
C GLU A 80 -21.31 -10.68 -6.65
N ILE A 81 -20.13 -10.09 -6.76
CA ILE A 81 -19.55 -9.64 -8.04
C ILE A 81 -18.52 -10.62 -8.61
N LYS A 82 -18.46 -11.88 -8.14
CA LYS A 82 -17.39 -12.81 -8.52
C LYS A 82 -17.27 -13.09 -10.02
N ASP A 83 -18.39 -13.06 -10.73
CA ASP A 83 -18.47 -13.41 -12.16
C ASP A 83 -18.17 -12.21 -13.08
N ASN A 84 -18.34 -10.98 -12.59
CA ASN A 84 -18.27 -9.76 -13.40
C ASN A 84 -17.47 -8.62 -12.75
N GLY A 85 -16.73 -8.90 -11.67
CA GLY A 85 -16.05 -7.90 -10.88
C GLY A 85 -14.63 -8.26 -10.47
N ILE A 86 -13.89 -7.23 -10.10
CA ILE A 86 -12.52 -7.31 -9.59
C ILE A 86 -12.43 -6.46 -8.32
N LEU A 87 -11.97 -7.07 -7.24
CA LEU A 87 -11.68 -6.38 -5.99
C LEU A 87 -10.26 -5.81 -6.04
N ILE A 88 -10.13 -4.51 -5.75
CA ILE A 88 -8.82 -3.85 -5.60
C ILE A 88 -8.42 -3.87 -4.13
N PRO A 89 -7.34 -4.56 -3.74
CA PRO A 89 -6.93 -4.63 -2.36
C PRO A 89 -6.10 -3.39 -1.97
N HIS A 90 -6.27 -2.93 -0.74
CA HIS A 90 -5.44 -1.90 -0.12
C HIS A 90 -5.15 -2.26 1.35
N GLY A 91 -4.35 -1.45 2.05
CA GLY A 91 -3.86 -1.73 3.41
C GLY A 91 -4.91 -2.30 4.37
N SER A 92 -6.09 -1.67 4.43
CA SER A 92 -7.15 -2.08 5.36
C SER A 92 -7.89 -3.40 5.03
N LEU A 93 -7.69 -4.04 3.87
CA LEU A 93 -8.45 -5.25 3.53
C LEU A 93 -8.20 -6.38 4.54
N VAL A 94 -6.92 -6.78 4.68
CA VAL A 94 -6.50 -7.84 5.61
C VAL A 94 -6.66 -7.36 7.06
N GLU A 95 -6.40 -6.08 7.33
CA GLU A 95 -6.54 -5.49 8.66
C GLU A 95 -8.00 -5.54 9.18
N TYR A 96 -8.98 -5.23 8.32
CA TYR A 96 -10.37 -5.14 8.75
C TYR A 96 -11.09 -6.48 8.69
N LEU A 97 -10.92 -7.26 7.62
CA LEU A 97 -11.62 -8.54 7.47
C LEU A 97 -10.92 -9.66 8.25
N GLY A 98 -9.60 -9.55 8.43
CA GLY A 98 -8.76 -10.64 8.93
C GLY A 98 -8.43 -11.66 7.84
N LYS A 99 -7.31 -12.36 8.00
CA LYS A 99 -6.79 -13.31 7.00
C LYS A 99 -7.82 -14.38 6.61
N GLU A 100 -8.44 -15.03 7.59
CA GLU A 100 -9.41 -16.11 7.34
C GLU A 100 -10.58 -15.69 6.47
N ARG A 101 -11.03 -14.43 6.58
CA ARG A 101 -12.11 -13.90 5.75
C ARG A 101 -11.64 -13.54 4.35
N VAL A 102 -10.45 -12.97 4.23
CA VAL A 102 -9.84 -12.67 2.93
C VAL A 102 -9.64 -13.95 2.12
N ASP A 103 -9.28 -15.05 2.78
CA ASP A 103 -9.11 -16.37 2.14
C ASP A 103 -10.44 -16.94 1.61
N ARG A 104 -11.60 -16.49 2.11
CA ARG A 104 -12.95 -16.85 1.62
C ARG A 104 -13.45 -16.00 0.43
N ILE A 105 -12.68 -15.01 -0.01
CA ILE A 105 -13.08 -14.17 -1.15
C ILE A 105 -12.90 -14.95 -2.46
N GLU A 106 -14.00 -15.21 -3.15
CA GLU A 106 -14.06 -15.86 -4.48
C GLU A 106 -13.86 -14.85 -5.62
N THR A 107 -14.21 -13.58 -5.39
CA THR A 107 -14.03 -12.51 -6.38
C THR A 107 -12.56 -12.30 -6.71
N LYS A 108 -12.24 -12.19 -8.01
CA LYS A 108 -10.88 -11.93 -8.50
C LYS A 108 -10.29 -10.71 -7.81
N ILE A 109 -9.08 -10.85 -7.26
CA ILE A 109 -8.36 -9.74 -6.62
C ILE A 109 -7.30 -9.23 -7.59
N PHE A 110 -7.30 -7.94 -7.88
CA PHE A 110 -6.18 -7.33 -8.61
C PHE A 110 -4.91 -7.42 -7.77
N GLY A 111 -3.83 -7.90 -8.37
CA GLY A 111 -2.58 -8.13 -7.66
C GLY A 111 -2.33 -9.62 -7.35
N ASN A 112 -1.34 -9.88 -6.49
CA ASN A 112 -0.95 -11.22 -6.07
C ASN A 112 -1.32 -11.44 -4.60
N ARG A 113 -2.39 -12.21 -4.32
CA ARG A 113 -2.86 -12.50 -2.95
C ARG A 113 -1.79 -13.08 -2.04
N LYS A 114 -0.81 -13.83 -2.57
CA LYS A 114 0.26 -14.46 -1.76
C LYS A 114 1.16 -13.43 -1.08
N ILE A 115 1.25 -12.20 -1.60
CA ILE A 115 2.07 -11.15 -0.97
C ILE A 115 1.53 -10.74 0.41
N PHE A 116 0.25 -10.95 0.70
CA PHE A 116 -0.35 -10.55 1.98
C PHE A 116 0.27 -11.28 3.17
N GLU A 117 0.65 -12.55 2.99
CA GLU A 117 1.32 -13.33 4.04
C GLU A 117 2.73 -12.84 4.33
N TRP A 118 3.43 -12.36 3.30
CA TRP A 118 4.75 -11.76 3.43
C TRP A 118 4.63 -10.40 4.12
N GLU A 119 3.63 -9.61 3.75
CA GLU A 119 3.42 -8.28 4.33
C GLU A 119 3.05 -8.31 5.82
N ALA A 120 2.36 -9.36 6.27
CA ALA A 120 1.88 -9.48 7.65
C ALA A 120 2.98 -9.84 8.68
N ASN A 121 4.17 -10.27 8.23
CA ASN A 121 5.25 -10.74 9.10
C ASN A 121 6.52 -9.93 8.88
N GLN A 122 7.03 -9.24 9.91
CA GLN A 122 8.16 -8.33 9.76
C GLN A 122 9.47 -9.07 9.40
N LYS A 123 9.68 -10.28 9.92
CA LYS A 123 10.85 -11.10 9.57
C LYS A 123 10.82 -11.50 8.09
N LYS A 124 9.67 -11.95 7.58
CA LYS A 124 9.49 -12.24 6.15
C LYS A 124 9.68 -11.00 5.27
N LYS A 125 9.18 -9.83 5.72
CA LYS A 125 9.40 -8.57 4.99
C LYS A 125 10.89 -8.29 4.81
N MET A 126 11.64 -8.32 5.91
CA MET A 126 13.07 -8.04 5.89
C MET A 126 13.85 -9.08 5.09
N GLU A 127 13.50 -10.36 5.22
CA GLU A 127 14.09 -11.43 4.42
C GLU A 127 13.91 -11.18 2.91
N LEU A 128 12.70 -10.78 2.48
CA LEU A 128 12.41 -10.50 1.08
C LEU A 128 13.21 -9.30 0.56
N LEU A 129 13.31 -8.22 1.34
CA LEU A 129 14.12 -7.04 0.99
C LEU A 129 15.61 -7.40 0.90
N LYS A 130 16.14 -8.15 1.88
CA LYS A 130 17.52 -8.61 1.89
C LYS A 130 17.85 -9.47 0.67
N LYS A 131 16.97 -10.43 0.34
CA LYS A 131 17.10 -11.27 -0.87
C LYS A 131 16.97 -10.45 -2.16
N SER A 132 16.28 -9.32 -2.11
CA SER A 132 16.19 -8.37 -3.21
C SER A 132 17.39 -7.45 -3.35
N ASN A 133 18.49 -7.67 -2.63
CA ASN A 133 19.67 -6.79 -2.65
C ASN A 133 19.29 -5.31 -2.40
N ILE A 134 18.36 -5.09 -1.46
CA ILE A 134 17.95 -3.77 -1.02
C ILE A 134 18.62 -3.50 0.32
N LYS A 135 19.23 -2.31 0.48
CA LYS A 135 19.79 -1.88 1.76
C LYS A 135 18.67 -1.73 2.78
N ILE A 136 18.76 -2.46 3.89
CA ILE A 136 17.83 -2.43 5.02
C ILE A 136 18.56 -2.01 6.30
N PRO A 137 17.85 -1.57 7.36
CA PRO A 137 18.47 -1.36 8.67
C PRO A 137 19.08 -2.67 9.20
N GLU A 138 20.15 -2.56 9.98
CA GLU A 138 20.69 -3.73 10.70
C GLU A 138 19.63 -4.31 11.64
N ILE A 139 19.55 -5.64 11.71
CA ILE A 139 18.59 -6.37 12.54
C ILE A 139 19.37 -7.07 13.65
N PHE A 140 18.94 -6.85 14.89
CA PHE A 140 19.50 -7.49 16.06
C PHE A 140 18.62 -8.67 16.47
N GLU A 141 19.18 -9.88 16.46
CA GLU A 141 18.44 -11.11 16.83
C GLU A 141 18.13 -11.17 18.33
N ARG A 142 18.96 -10.51 19.16
CA ARG A 142 18.77 -10.49 20.62
C ARG A 142 19.08 -9.10 21.21
N PRO A 143 18.47 -8.74 22.34
CA PRO A 143 18.76 -7.49 23.05
C PRO A 143 20.23 -7.36 23.45
N GLU A 144 20.91 -8.47 23.71
CA GLU A 144 22.33 -8.51 24.06
C GLU A 144 23.24 -7.97 22.96
N ASP A 145 22.79 -8.07 21.71
CA ASP A 145 23.59 -7.70 20.54
C ASP A 145 23.48 -6.18 20.24
N VAL A 146 22.59 -5.46 20.94
CA VAL A 146 22.32 -4.03 20.72
C VAL A 146 23.45 -3.15 21.21
N ASP A 147 24.07 -2.42 20.27
CA ASP A 147 25.22 -1.53 20.48
C ASP A 147 24.94 -0.05 20.14
N ARG A 148 23.73 0.29 19.71
CA ARG A 148 23.33 1.63 19.23
C ARG A 148 21.85 1.93 19.46
N LEU A 149 21.39 3.10 19.01
CA LEU A 149 19.97 3.46 19.00
C LEU A 149 19.20 2.52 18.06
N VAL A 150 18.17 1.87 18.60
CA VAL A 150 17.29 0.95 17.89
C VAL A 150 15.84 1.37 18.02
N ILE A 151 15.03 0.91 17.07
CA ILE A 151 13.57 0.90 17.15
C ILE A 151 13.11 -0.55 17.28
N VAL A 152 12.27 -0.81 18.28
CA VAL A 152 11.63 -2.11 18.48
C VAL A 152 10.24 -2.07 17.86
N LYS A 153 9.98 -2.98 16.92
CA LYS A 153 8.73 -3.02 16.14
C LYS A 153 7.98 -4.32 16.38
N LEU A 154 6.68 -4.24 16.63
CA LEU A 154 5.80 -5.39 16.76
C LEU A 154 5.36 -5.92 15.39
N ASN A 155 5.14 -7.24 15.30
CA ASN A 155 4.43 -7.84 14.18
C ASN A 155 2.98 -7.33 14.11
N GLY A 156 2.54 -6.91 12.92
CA GLY A 156 1.14 -6.51 12.71
C GLY A 156 0.69 -5.22 13.42
N ALA A 157 1.61 -4.39 13.92
CA ALA A 157 1.24 -3.10 14.52
C ALA A 157 0.50 -2.20 13.51
N LYS A 158 -0.66 -1.69 13.94
CA LYS A 158 -1.59 -0.84 13.18
C LYS A 158 -1.03 0.57 12.95
N GLY A 159 -0.01 0.70 12.08
CA GLY A 159 0.65 1.98 11.81
C GLY A 159 1.48 2.48 12.99
N GLY A 160 2.48 1.69 13.41
CA GLY A 160 3.48 2.13 14.39
C GLY A 160 3.05 2.10 15.87
N LYS A 161 1.82 1.69 16.19
CA LYS A 161 1.37 1.57 17.59
C LYS A 161 2.20 0.53 18.35
N GLY A 162 2.73 0.91 19.51
CA GLY A 162 3.54 0.06 20.39
C GLY A 162 5.03 0.06 20.04
N TYR A 163 5.45 0.74 18.98
CA TYR A 163 6.87 0.89 18.67
C TYR A 163 7.51 1.79 19.71
N PHE A 164 8.76 1.50 20.06
CA PHE A 164 9.53 2.32 20.99
C PHE A 164 11.00 2.37 20.59
N LEU A 165 11.67 3.43 21.03
CA LEU A 165 13.12 3.60 20.85
C LEU A 165 13.85 3.09 22.09
N ALA A 166 15.03 2.52 21.88
CA ALA A 166 15.91 2.11 22.95
C ALA A 166 17.37 2.38 22.57
N LYS A 167 18.16 2.87 23.51
CA LYS A 167 19.56 3.25 23.29
C LYS A 167 20.55 2.14 23.62
N ASN A 168 20.10 1.11 24.34
CA ASN A 168 20.94 0.04 24.87
C ASN A 168 20.12 -1.20 25.20
N LYS A 169 20.82 -2.31 25.46
CA LYS A 169 20.22 -3.61 25.83
C LYS A 169 19.25 -3.57 27.01
N SER A 170 19.48 -2.71 28.01
CA SER A 170 18.62 -2.65 29.20
C SER A 170 17.26 -2.04 28.85
N GLU A 171 17.26 -0.92 28.12
CA GLU A 171 16.03 -0.27 27.64
C GLU A 171 15.22 -1.18 26.70
N VAL A 172 15.89 -1.97 25.85
CA VAL A 172 15.21 -2.96 24.99
C VAL A 172 14.49 -4.00 25.83
N LYS A 173 15.17 -4.61 26.81
CA LYS A 173 14.58 -5.63 27.68
C LYS A 173 13.42 -5.09 28.51
N GLU A 174 13.58 -3.91 29.08
CA GLU A 174 12.52 -3.23 29.85
C GLU A 174 11.30 -2.93 28.97
N GLY A 175 11.52 -2.42 27.76
CA GLY A 175 10.44 -2.14 26.81
C GLY A 175 9.69 -3.40 26.38
N ILE A 176 10.40 -4.49 26.05
CA ILE A 176 9.79 -5.79 25.71
C ILE A 176 8.99 -6.34 26.90
N GLN A 177 9.53 -6.27 28.11
CA GLN A 177 8.83 -6.71 29.31
C GLN A 177 7.52 -5.93 29.53
N LYS A 178 7.53 -4.60 29.35
CA LYS A 178 6.30 -3.78 29.39
C LYS A 178 5.27 -4.19 28.34
N LEU A 179 5.71 -4.56 27.13
CA LEU A 179 4.81 -5.06 26.08
C LEU A 179 4.17 -6.41 26.46
N ILE A 180 4.91 -7.29 27.12
CA ILE A 180 4.40 -8.59 27.62
C ILE A 180 3.41 -8.37 28.76
N GLU A 181 3.74 -7.53 29.74
CA GLU A 181 2.88 -7.21 30.89
C GLU A 181 1.56 -6.57 30.47
N SER A 182 1.61 -5.69 29.46
CA SER A 182 0.42 -5.07 28.86
C SER A 182 -0.34 -5.98 27.89
N LYS A 183 0.12 -7.24 27.69
CA LYS A 183 -0.48 -8.24 26.80
C LYS A 183 -0.53 -7.80 25.33
N MET A 184 0.36 -6.90 24.92
CA MET A 184 0.50 -6.49 23.52
C MET A 184 1.25 -7.55 22.69
N ILE A 185 2.16 -8.28 23.33
CA ILE A 185 2.86 -9.45 22.76
C ILE A 185 2.85 -10.59 23.76
N ARG A 186 3.00 -11.84 23.29
CA ARG A 186 3.13 -13.02 24.17
C ARG A 186 4.58 -13.24 24.61
N ASP A 187 5.51 -13.04 23.70
CA ASP A 187 6.93 -13.23 23.92
C ASP A 187 7.76 -12.34 22.98
N GLU A 188 9.07 -12.31 23.23
CA GLU A 188 10.06 -11.53 22.50
C GLU A 188 10.16 -11.89 21.00
N ALA A 189 9.80 -13.10 20.58
CA ALA A 189 9.89 -13.50 19.18
C ALA A 189 8.88 -12.75 18.28
N GLU A 190 7.91 -12.07 18.88
CA GLU A 190 6.91 -11.24 18.21
C GLU A 190 7.37 -9.81 17.88
N VAL A 191 8.58 -9.43 18.29
CA VAL A 191 9.20 -8.15 17.91
C VAL A 191 10.38 -8.33 16.97
N ILE A 192 10.76 -7.24 16.31
CA ILE A 192 12.02 -7.09 15.60
C ILE A 192 12.76 -5.87 16.17
N ILE A 193 14.04 -6.04 16.46
CA ILE A 193 14.92 -4.97 16.93
C ILE A 193 15.73 -4.50 15.72
N GLN A 194 15.54 -3.25 15.30
CA GLN A 194 16.21 -2.69 14.12
C GLN A 194 17.01 -1.46 14.48
N GLU A 195 18.15 -1.27 13.83
CA GLU A 195 18.86 0.01 13.84
C GLU A 195 17.90 1.17 13.54
N TYR A 196 17.98 2.21 14.37
CA TYR A 196 17.29 3.46 14.09
C TYR A 196 18.11 4.28 13.09
N VAL A 197 17.70 4.22 11.82
CA VAL A 197 18.37 4.96 10.74
C VAL A 197 18.04 6.44 10.85
N ILE A 198 19.07 7.28 10.99
CA ILE A 198 18.94 8.74 11.05
C ILE A 198 18.93 9.29 9.62
N GLY A 199 17.86 9.99 9.25
CA GLY A 199 17.69 10.60 7.95
C GLY A 199 16.27 11.13 7.74
N VAL A 200 15.89 11.38 6.48
CA VAL A 200 14.54 11.83 6.13
C VAL A 200 13.69 10.69 5.59
N PRO A 201 12.44 10.51 6.03
CA PRO A 201 11.56 9.50 5.47
C PRO A 201 11.19 9.84 4.02
N MET A 202 11.24 8.84 3.13
CA MET A 202 10.73 8.93 1.76
C MET A 202 10.07 7.60 1.38
N TYR A 203 8.81 7.68 0.97
CA TYR A 203 8.00 6.53 0.61
C TYR A 203 7.90 6.47 -0.92
N PHE A 204 8.74 5.66 -1.54
CA PHE A 204 8.80 5.56 -2.99
C PHE A 204 7.69 4.65 -3.50
N GLN A 205 6.76 5.22 -4.27
CA GLN A 205 5.59 4.54 -4.81
C GLN A 205 5.90 4.07 -6.23
N PHE A 206 5.65 2.81 -6.51
CA PHE A 206 5.92 2.19 -7.80
C PHE A 206 4.68 1.49 -8.36
N PHE A 207 4.68 1.25 -9.66
CA PHE A 207 3.75 0.35 -10.32
C PHE A 207 4.51 -0.60 -11.24
N TYR A 208 4.34 -1.91 -11.08
CA TYR A 208 4.85 -2.89 -12.02
C TYR A 208 3.73 -3.43 -12.93
N SER A 209 3.88 -3.21 -14.24
CA SER A 209 2.96 -3.72 -15.24
C SER A 209 3.39 -5.08 -15.76
N ASN A 210 2.53 -6.08 -15.63
CA ASN A 210 2.73 -7.40 -16.24
C ASN A 210 2.32 -7.43 -17.72
N ILE A 211 1.56 -6.41 -18.17
CA ILE A 211 1.14 -6.33 -19.57
C ILE A 211 2.25 -5.78 -20.46
N ILE A 212 3.03 -4.82 -19.97
CA ILE A 212 4.15 -4.22 -20.72
C ILE A 212 5.54 -4.48 -20.10
N ASN A 213 5.63 -5.27 -19.03
CA ASN A 213 6.87 -5.64 -18.33
C ASN A 213 7.73 -4.43 -17.93
N ARG A 214 7.12 -3.46 -17.25
CA ARG A 214 7.76 -2.20 -16.86
C ARG A 214 7.49 -1.84 -15.41
N THR A 215 8.53 -1.44 -14.70
CA THR A 215 8.44 -0.76 -13.39
C THR A 215 8.40 0.74 -13.61
N GLU A 216 7.40 1.40 -13.04
CA GLU A 216 7.17 2.85 -13.14
C GLU A 216 7.37 3.47 -11.74
N ILE A 217 8.25 4.46 -11.60
CA ILE A 217 8.23 5.34 -10.42
C ILE A 217 6.98 6.21 -10.54
N PHE A 218 6.11 6.13 -9.55
CA PHE A 218 4.78 6.71 -9.67
C PHE A 218 4.58 7.94 -8.78
N GLY A 219 5.30 8.04 -7.67
CA GLY A 219 5.13 9.10 -6.69
C GLY A 219 6.06 8.92 -5.52
N ILE A 220 6.21 9.96 -4.72
CA ILE A 220 6.91 9.88 -3.44
C ILE A 220 6.10 10.66 -2.42
N ASP A 221 5.92 10.11 -1.24
CA ASP A 221 5.31 10.85 -0.12
C ASP A 221 6.16 10.76 1.13
N ILE A 222 5.77 11.55 2.12
CA ILE A 222 6.24 11.50 3.50
C ILE A 222 5.00 11.23 4.35
N ARG A 223 5.01 10.16 5.16
CA ARG A 223 3.96 9.95 6.15
C ARG A 223 3.98 11.08 7.17
N TYR A 224 2.78 11.59 7.47
CA TYR A 224 2.57 12.58 8.52
C TYR A 224 1.96 11.86 9.73
N GLU A 225 2.68 11.86 10.83
CA GLU A 225 2.49 10.94 11.96
C GLU A 225 2.29 11.70 13.27
N THR A 226 1.27 11.28 14.04
CA THR A 226 0.98 11.81 15.36
C THR A 226 1.44 10.83 16.44
N ASN A 227 2.06 11.28 17.53
CA ASN A 227 2.38 12.66 17.90
C ASN A 227 3.77 13.14 17.43
N ILE A 228 4.59 12.29 16.83
CA ILE A 228 6.01 12.56 16.56
C ILE A 228 6.25 13.83 15.72
N ASP A 229 5.45 14.07 14.68
CA ASP A 229 5.61 15.30 13.87
C ASP A 229 5.04 16.54 14.56
N GLY A 230 4.11 16.35 15.50
CA GLY A 230 3.61 17.42 16.37
C GLY A 230 4.64 17.85 17.41
N LEU A 231 5.43 16.92 17.95
CA LEU A 231 6.48 17.20 18.94
C LEU A 231 7.55 18.16 18.40
N ARG A 232 7.79 18.18 17.09
CA ARG A 232 8.72 19.12 16.43
C ARG A 232 8.33 20.59 16.61
N ARG A 233 7.11 20.88 17.07
CA ARG A 233 6.61 22.24 17.34
C ARG A 233 6.91 22.73 18.77
N LEU A 234 7.36 21.83 19.64
CA LEU A 234 7.73 22.14 21.02
C LEU A 234 9.23 22.40 21.11
N THR A 235 9.65 23.24 22.04
CA THR A 235 11.07 23.37 22.37
C THR A 235 11.55 22.15 23.17
N TYR A 236 12.86 21.94 23.23
CA TYR A 236 13.45 20.82 23.94
C TYR A 236 13.06 20.80 25.43
N GLU A 237 12.95 21.96 26.06
CA GLU A 237 12.58 22.12 27.46
C GLU A 237 11.19 21.54 27.73
N TYR A 238 10.19 21.94 26.93
CA TYR A 238 8.82 21.43 27.07
C TYR A 238 8.73 19.92 26.80
N MET A 239 9.45 19.42 25.80
CA MET A 239 9.46 17.98 25.52
C MET A 239 10.03 17.17 26.69
N LYS A 240 11.07 17.70 27.34
CA LYS A 240 11.72 17.05 28.48
C LYS A 240 10.84 17.07 29.72
N GLU A 241 10.12 18.17 29.99
CA GLU A 241 9.24 18.30 31.16
C GLU A 241 7.96 17.48 31.06
N LEU A 242 7.38 17.36 29.85
CA LEU A 242 6.09 16.71 29.66
C LEU A 242 6.19 15.17 29.55
N GLU A 243 7.41 14.61 29.50
CA GLU A 243 7.69 13.17 29.40
C GLU A 243 6.81 12.46 28.34
N ILE A 244 6.60 13.13 27.19
CA ILE A 244 5.71 12.61 26.14
C ILE A 244 6.42 11.54 25.34
N ASP A 245 5.88 10.32 25.37
CA ASP A 245 6.35 9.24 24.51
C ASP A 245 5.99 9.50 23.03
N PRO A 246 6.95 9.35 22.10
CA PRO A 246 6.68 9.49 20.68
C PRO A 246 5.82 8.33 20.17
N THR A 247 4.80 8.66 19.39
CA THR A 247 3.96 7.71 18.66
C THR A 247 3.99 8.00 17.16
N PHE A 248 3.83 6.96 16.35
CA PHE A 248 3.99 6.99 14.89
C PHE A 248 2.66 6.72 14.16
N VAL A 249 1.54 7.14 14.76
CA VAL A 249 0.21 6.88 14.20
C VAL A 249 0.00 7.76 12.98
N VAL A 250 -0.21 7.14 11.82
CA VAL A 250 -0.36 7.86 10.55
C VAL A 250 -1.67 8.65 10.51
N VAL A 251 -1.59 9.96 10.26
CA VAL A 251 -2.76 10.87 10.15
C VAL A 251 -2.88 11.54 8.77
N GLY A 252 -1.82 11.50 7.97
CA GLY A 252 -1.81 12.10 6.64
C GLY A 252 -0.55 11.78 5.87
N ASN A 253 -0.38 12.45 4.73
CA ASN A 253 0.81 12.33 3.89
C ASN A 253 1.16 13.72 3.33
N ILE A 254 2.45 13.96 3.06
CA ILE A 254 2.99 15.19 2.47
C ILE A 254 3.65 14.82 1.14
N PRO A 255 3.43 15.59 0.06
CA PRO A 255 4.06 15.29 -1.23
C PRO A 255 5.55 15.59 -1.19
N ALA A 256 6.34 14.76 -1.86
CA ALA A 256 7.78 14.95 -1.99
C ALA A 256 8.25 14.62 -3.40
N VAL A 257 9.40 15.21 -3.75
CA VAL A 257 10.21 14.80 -4.90
C VAL A 257 11.61 14.50 -4.39
N ALA A 258 12.20 13.41 -4.86
CA ALA A 258 13.59 13.09 -4.56
C ALA A 258 14.52 13.97 -5.39
N ARG A 259 15.72 14.22 -4.86
CA ARG A 259 16.85 14.64 -5.70
C ARG A 259 17.00 13.62 -6.84
N GLU A 260 17.12 14.11 -8.08
CA GLU A 260 17.06 13.26 -9.27
C GLU A 260 18.10 12.13 -9.26
N SER A 261 19.29 12.38 -8.70
CA SER A 261 20.36 11.39 -8.55
C SER A 261 19.99 10.19 -7.65
N LEU A 262 18.92 10.26 -6.86
CA LEU A 262 18.41 9.14 -6.05
C LEU A 262 17.50 8.21 -6.85
N LEU A 263 16.90 8.68 -7.95
CA LEU A 263 15.92 7.93 -8.73
C LEU A 263 16.49 6.66 -9.39
N PRO A 264 17.72 6.64 -9.93
CA PRO A 264 18.32 5.41 -10.46
C PRO A 264 18.40 4.30 -9.41
N VAL A 265 18.82 4.63 -8.19
CA VAL A 265 18.92 3.67 -7.08
C VAL A 265 17.54 3.18 -6.65
N ALA A 266 16.57 4.08 -6.51
CA ALA A 266 15.20 3.73 -6.17
C ALA A 266 14.57 2.78 -7.22
N LEU A 267 14.79 3.06 -8.51
CA LEU A 267 14.32 2.20 -9.60
C LEU A 267 15.03 0.85 -9.63
N GLU A 268 16.33 0.81 -9.35
CA GLU A 268 17.08 -0.43 -9.23
C GLU A 268 16.51 -1.32 -8.11
N TYR A 269 16.29 -0.77 -6.92
CA TYR A 269 15.65 -1.48 -5.81
C TYR A 269 14.28 -2.02 -6.20
N ALA A 270 13.46 -1.21 -6.86
CA ALA A 270 12.15 -1.63 -7.32
C ALA A 270 12.23 -2.80 -8.32
N ASN A 271 13.17 -2.75 -9.27
CA ASN A 271 13.39 -3.84 -10.23
C ASN A 271 13.93 -5.11 -9.55
N ASN A 272 14.81 -4.98 -8.55
CA ASN A 272 15.30 -6.13 -7.79
C ASN A 272 14.17 -6.79 -6.98
N PHE A 273 13.30 -5.97 -6.38
CA PHE A 273 12.12 -6.45 -5.66
C PHE A 273 11.16 -7.21 -6.58
N VAL A 274 10.87 -6.67 -7.78
CA VAL A 274 10.05 -7.33 -8.80
C VAL A 274 10.65 -8.67 -9.22
N ARG A 275 11.98 -8.74 -9.48
CA ARG A 275 12.65 -10.00 -9.83
C ARG A 275 12.55 -11.04 -8.70
N THR A 276 12.88 -10.63 -7.49
CA THR A 276 12.91 -11.53 -6.33
C THR A 276 11.52 -12.05 -5.97
N THR A 277 10.50 -11.19 -6.02
CA THR A 277 9.11 -11.61 -5.77
C THR A 277 8.62 -12.60 -6.82
N LYS A 278 9.05 -12.49 -8.08
CA LYS A 278 8.72 -13.46 -9.13
C LYS A 278 9.21 -14.88 -8.79
N GLU A 279 10.37 -14.97 -8.15
CA GLU A 279 10.98 -16.24 -7.73
C GLU A 279 10.36 -16.77 -6.43
N LEU A 280 10.23 -15.92 -5.41
CA LEU A 280 9.86 -16.34 -4.05
C LEU A 280 8.35 -16.28 -3.77
N VAL A 281 7.61 -15.48 -4.53
CA VAL A 281 6.19 -15.18 -4.33
C VAL A 281 5.45 -15.22 -5.68
N SER A 282 5.58 -16.32 -6.43
CA SER A 282 5.00 -16.47 -7.76
C SER A 282 3.48 -16.15 -7.82
N PRO A 283 3.01 -15.33 -8.79
CA PRO A 283 3.72 -14.91 -10.02
C PRO A 283 4.65 -13.70 -9.89
N GLY A 284 4.82 -13.15 -8.68
CA GLY A 284 5.61 -11.94 -8.41
C GLY A 284 4.75 -10.71 -8.15
N MET A 285 5.37 -9.53 -8.23
CA MET A 285 4.62 -8.29 -8.09
C MET A 285 3.67 -8.05 -9.26
N ILE A 286 2.48 -7.54 -8.93
CA ILE A 286 1.45 -7.16 -9.88
C ILE A 286 0.89 -5.81 -9.41
N GLY A 287 1.12 -4.76 -10.21
CA GLY A 287 0.59 -3.44 -9.96
C GLY A 287 1.35 -2.65 -8.89
N PRO A 288 0.65 -1.93 -7.99
CA PRO A 288 1.24 -0.96 -7.10
C PRO A 288 2.04 -1.61 -5.98
N PHE A 289 3.16 -0.99 -5.62
CA PHE A 289 3.90 -1.30 -4.41
C PHE A 289 4.65 -0.07 -3.90
N CYS A 290 5.11 -0.11 -2.66
CA CYS A 290 5.85 0.98 -2.02
C CYS A 290 7.08 0.43 -1.31
N LEU A 291 8.22 1.10 -1.47
CA LEU A 291 9.40 0.91 -0.62
C LEU A 291 9.46 2.07 0.37
N GLU A 292 9.25 1.75 1.65
CA GLU A 292 9.21 2.70 2.75
C GLU A 292 10.64 2.85 3.29
N SER A 293 11.20 4.05 3.15
CA SER A 293 12.64 4.23 3.32
C SER A 293 13.01 5.48 4.11
N ILE A 294 14.24 5.47 4.64
CA ILE A 294 14.94 6.65 5.13
C ILE A 294 16.06 6.97 4.15
N VAL A 295 16.19 8.24 3.78
CA VAL A 295 17.34 8.77 3.03
C VAL A 295 18.30 9.43 4.01
N THR A 296 19.53 8.91 4.06
CA THR A 296 20.58 9.41 4.97
C THR A 296 21.28 10.65 4.42
N ASP A 297 22.11 11.29 5.24
CA ASP A 297 23.00 12.39 4.84
C ASP A 297 24.04 11.97 3.78
N ASN A 298 24.43 10.69 3.75
CA ASN A 298 25.25 10.08 2.71
C ASN A 298 24.48 9.77 1.41
N SER A 299 23.21 10.19 1.30
CA SER A 299 22.33 9.91 0.16
C SER A 299 22.01 8.42 -0.05
N ASP A 300 22.20 7.58 0.97
CA ASP A 300 21.77 6.19 0.92
C ASP A 300 20.26 6.07 1.15
N ILE A 301 19.59 5.27 0.30
CA ILE A 301 18.20 4.84 0.52
C ILE A 301 18.24 3.56 1.35
N VAL A 302 17.71 3.61 2.57
CA VAL A 302 17.61 2.46 3.48
C VAL A 302 16.13 2.10 3.67
N VAL A 303 15.71 0.95 3.16
CA VAL A 303 14.31 0.51 3.15
C VAL A 303 14.02 -0.26 4.43
N PHE A 304 13.11 0.27 5.27
CA PHE A 304 12.75 -0.35 6.54
C PHE A 304 11.45 -1.14 6.49
N GLU A 305 10.66 -0.98 5.42
CA GLU A 305 9.39 -1.70 5.20
C GLU A 305 8.99 -1.63 3.71
N PHE A 306 8.09 -2.51 3.29
CA PHE A 306 7.42 -2.39 1.98
C PHE A 306 5.92 -2.65 2.11
N SER A 307 5.16 -2.16 1.13
CA SER A 307 3.82 -2.64 0.84
C SER A 307 3.74 -3.17 -0.58
N GLY A 308 3.23 -4.39 -0.76
CA GLY A 308 2.99 -5.02 -2.06
C GLY A 308 1.65 -4.63 -2.69
N ARG A 309 1.08 -3.48 -2.27
CA ARG A 309 -0.21 -2.93 -2.70
C ARG A 309 -0.14 -1.41 -2.74
N ILE A 310 -1.26 -0.79 -3.13
CA ILE A 310 -1.44 0.66 -3.04
C ILE A 310 -1.37 1.15 -1.60
N VAL A 311 -0.62 2.23 -1.36
CA VAL A 311 -0.45 2.91 -0.06
C VAL A 311 -1.21 4.24 -0.01
N ALA A 312 -1.52 4.71 1.20
CA ALA A 312 -2.29 5.95 1.43
C ALA A 312 -1.62 7.20 0.84
N GLY A 313 -0.28 7.23 0.79
CA GLY A 313 0.50 8.30 0.18
C GLY A 313 0.13 8.62 -1.27
N THR A 314 -0.40 7.64 -2.01
CA THR A 314 -0.87 7.84 -3.38
C THR A 314 -2.07 8.80 -3.48
N ASN A 315 -2.81 9.01 -2.38
CA ASN A 315 -4.00 9.88 -2.34
C ASN A 315 -3.67 11.36 -2.63
N LEU A 316 -2.41 11.77 -2.49
CA LEU A 316 -1.94 13.09 -2.89
C LEU A 316 -2.06 13.33 -4.41
N TYR A 317 -2.02 12.25 -5.19
CA TYR A 317 -1.79 12.28 -6.63
C TYR A 317 -3.03 11.89 -7.44
N ILE A 318 -4.23 12.31 -7.00
CA ILE A 318 -5.50 12.06 -7.74
C ILE A 318 -5.43 12.64 -9.16
N ASN A 319 -4.75 13.77 -9.35
CA ASN A 319 -4.54 14.42 -10.64
C ASN A 319 -3.13 14.16 -11.23
N GLY A 320 -2.52 13.03 -10.86
CA GLY A 320 -1.14 12.71 -11.20
C GLY A 320 -0.12 13.27 -10.21
N SER A 321 1.09 12.73 -10.29
CA SER A 321 2.29 13.20 -9.58
C SER A 321 3.30 13.76 -10.58
N PRO A 322 4.32 14.50 -10.13
CA PRO A 322 5.43 14.92 -11.01
C PRO A 322 6.05 13.76 -11.81
N TYR A 323 6.06 12.55 -11.25
CA TYR A 323 6.61 11.36 -11.91
C TYR A 323 5.61 10.69 -12.86
N SER A 324 4.33 10.60 -12.49
CA SER A 324 3.35 9.93 -13.34
C SER A 324 3.18 10.63 -14.69
N TRP A 325 3.32 11.96 -14.71
CA TRP A 325 3.30 12.78 -15.93
C TRP A 325 4.45 12.44 -16.90
N LEU A 326 5.54 11.85 -16.44
CA LEU A 326 6.65 11.43 -17.31
C LEU A 326 6.35 10.13 -18.08
N TYR A 327 5.37 9.35 -17.63
CA TYR A 327 4.95 8.12 -18.29
C TYR A 327 3.64 8.28 -19.07
N TRP A 328 2.85 9.31 -18.71
CA TRP A 328 1.49 9.50 -19.20
C TRP A 328 1.26 10.99 -19.45
N ASP A 329 0.94 11.36 -20.70
CA ASP A 329 0.60 12.74 -21.09
C ASP A 329 -0.81 13.16 -20.62
N GLU A 330 -1.25 12.66 -19.46
CA GLU A 330 -2.52 12.98 -18.83
C GLU A 330 -2.49 12.71 -17.31
N PRO A 331 -3.42 13.30 -16.52
CA PRO A 331 -3.49 13.05 -15.09
C PRO A 331 -3.66 11.55 -14.78
N MET A 332 -2.67 10.97 -14.11
CA MET A 332 -2.63 9.53 -13.83
C MET A 332 -2.43 9.28 -12.35
N SER A 333 -3.53 9.01 -11.63
CA SER A 333 -3.47 8.53 -10.25
C SER A 333 -3.13 7.04 -10.19
N MET A 334 -2.67 6.54 -9.04
CA MET A 334 -2.39 5.12 -8.87
C MET A 334 -3.68 4.29 -9.06
N GLY A 335 -4.81 4.80 -8.56
CA GLY A 335 -6.13 4.19 -8.78
C GLY A 335 -6.51 4.10 -10.27
N ARG A 336 -6.24 5.16 -11.04
CA ARG A 336 -6.47 5.16 -12.50
C ARG A 336 -5.52 4.21 -13.21
N ARG A 337 -4.26 4.16 -12.79
CA ARG A 337 -3.24 3.26 -13.36
C ARG A 337 -3.58 1.79 -13.17
N ILE A 338 -4.12 1.42 -12.00
CA ILE A 338 -4.66 0.08 -11.72
C ILE A 338 -5.82 -0.25 -12.67
N ALA A 339 -6.82 0.64 -12.75
CA ALA A 339 -7.97 0.45 -13.63
C ALA A 339 -7.57 0.32 -15.11
N ARG A 340 -6.59 1.11 -15.55
CA ARG A 340 -6.05 1.03 -16.91
C ARG A 340 -5.35 -0.30 -17.16
N GLU A 341 -4.58 -0.82 -16.21
CA GLU A 341 -3.94 -2.13 -16.33
C GLU A 341 -5.00 -3.22 -16.54
N ILE A 342 -6.07 -3.19 -15.74
CA ILE A 342 -7.20 -4.13 -15.86
C ILE A 342 -7.87 -4.01 -17.22
N ARG A 343 -8.18 -2.78 -17.67
CA ARG A 343 -8.84 -2.53 -18.95
C ARG A 343 -8.00 -3.09 -20.10
N VAL A 344 -6.71 -2.73 -20.15
CA VAL A 344 -5.80 -3.20 -21.21
C VAL A 344 -5.57 -4.71 -21.12
N ALA A 345 -5.49 -5.29 -19.93
CA ALA A 345 -5.40 -6.74 -19.75
C ALA A 345 -6.65 -7.44 -20.29
N ASN A 346 -7.84 -6.90 -20.04
CA ASN A 346 -9.10 -7.43 -20.55
C ASN A 346 -9.20 -7.29 -22.08
N GLU A 347 -8.88 -6.12 -22.64
CA GLU A 347 -8.85 -5.88 -24.09
C GLU A 347 -7.88 -6.80 -24.85
N LYS A 348 -6.87 -7.34 -24.16
CA LYS A 348 -5.85 -8.22 -24.72
C LYS A 348 -6.01 -9.69 -24.34
N ASP A 349 -7.14 -10.08 -23.74
CA ASP A 349 -7.38 -11.44 -23.22
C ASP A 349 -6.27 -11.95 -22.26
N LYS A 350 -5.70 -11.04 -21.47
CA LYS A 350 -4.59 -11.26 -20.54
C LYS A 350 -4.94 -10.97 -19.09
N LEU A 351 -6.24 -10.98 -18.74
CA LEU A 351 -6.71 -10.66 -17.39
C LEU A 351 -6.07 -11.56 -16.31
N SER A 352 -5.79 -12.82 -16.62
CA SER A 352 -5.13 -13.77 -15.72
C SER A 352 -3.72 -13.37 -15.29
N LEU A 353 -3.08 -12.42 -15.97
CA LEU A 353 -1.75 -11.91 -15.60
C LEU A 353 -1.80 -10.84 -14.50
N VAL A 354 -2.98 -10.31 -14.18
CA VAL A 354 -3.13 -9.15 -13.28
C VAL A 354 -4.07 -9.40 -12.11
N VAL A 355 -4.71 -10.57 -12.05
CA VAL A 355 -5.61 -10.97 -10.95
C VAL A 355 -5.20 -12.30 -10.35
N SER A 356 -5.58 -12.52 -9.09
CA SER A 356 -5.43 -13.78 -8.37
C SER A 356 -6.63 -14.16 -7.52
#